data_AF-A0A6A8LPU8-F1
#
_entry.id   AF-A0A6A8LPU8-F1
#
_cell.length_a   1.000
_cell.length_b   1.000
_cell.length_c   1.000
_cell.angle_alpha   90.00
_cell.angle_beta   90.00
_cell.angle_gamma   90.00
#
_symmetry.space_group_name_H-M   'P 1'
#
loop_
_entity.id
_entity.type
_entity.pdbx_description
1 polymer ?
#
loop_
_entity_poly.entity_id
_entity_poly.type
_entity_poly.pdbx_seq_one_letter_code
_entity_poly.pdbx_strand_id
1 'polypeptide(L)'
;EALSPLTAARFADLLPETVLIHGYGPTEATVDAAFYVCDRKRDSGRTRLPIGKPVPGARLYVLDSGGAIQPAGVAGELYIAGTGVA
;
A
#
# COMPACT_ATOMS: atom_id res chain seq x y z
N GLU A 1 -4.16 -10.36 -1.59
CA GLU A 1 -5.57 -9.96 -1.77
C GLU A 1 -5.77 -8.58 -1.17
N ALA A 2 -6.70 -7.76 -1.67
CA ALA A 2 -6.92 -6.41 -1.14
C ALA A 2 -7.77 -6.45 0.14
N LEU A 3 -7.29 -5.83 1.23
CA LEU A 3 -8.08 -5.67 2.45
C LEU A 3 -9.26 -4.72 2.20
N SER A 4 -10.47 -5.15 2.53
CA SER A 4 -11.67 -4.32 2.36
C SER A 4 -11.77 -3.23 3.44
N PRO A 5 -12.22 -2.00 3.11
CA PRO A 5 -12.46 -0.95 4.10
C PRO A 5 -13.47 -1.35 5.20
N LEU A 6 -14.48 -2.17 4.85
CA LEU A 6 -15.47 -2.67 5.81
C LEU A 6 -14.83 -3.61 6.85
N THR A 7 -13.94 -4.51 6.40
CA THR A 7 -13.21 -5.41 7.29
C THR A 7 -12.29 -4.62 8.22
N ALA A 8 -11.56 -3.63 7.69
CA ALA A 8 -10.71 -2.75 8.50
C ALA A 8 -11.51 -1.94 9.54
N ALA A 9 -12.70 -1.44 9.16
CA ALA A 9 -13.58 -0.73 10.09
C ALA A 9 -14.06 -1.64 11.23
N ARG A 10 -14.46 -2.88 10.92
CA ARG A 10 -14.85 -3.88 11.92
C ARG A 10 -13.69 -4.26 12.84
N PHE A 11 -12.48 -4.40 12.30
CA PHE A 11 -11.29 -4.66 13.12
C PHE A 11 -11.08 -3.55 14.15
N ALA A 12 -11.17 -2.29 13.74
CA ALA A 12 -11.02 -1.15 14.64
C ALA A 12 -12.09 -1.10 15.75
N ASP A 13 -13.31 -1.58 15.47
CA ASP A 13 -14.37 -1.67 16.48
C ASP A 13 -14.11 -2.80 17.50
N LEU A 14 -13.50 -3.91 17.07
CA LEU A 14 -13.20 -5.06 17.92
C LEU A 14 -11.92 -4.89 18.75
N LEU A 15 -10.94 -4.17 18.22
CA LEU A 15 -9.59 -4.04 18.79
C LEU A 15 -9.14 -2.56 18.78
N PRO A 16 -9.76 -1.67 19.58
CA PRO A 16 -9.55 -0.23 19.50
C PRO A 16 -8.12 0.21 19.84
N GLU A 17 -7.39 -0.57 20.64
CA GLU A 17 -6.01 -0.29 21.04
C GLU A 17 -4.97 -0.94 20.11
N THR A 18 -5.40 -1.58 19.01
CA THR A 18 -4.50 -2.28 18.07
C THR A 18 -4.41 -1.55 16.74
N VAL A 19 -3.20 -1.45 16.21
CA VAL A 19 -2.94 -0.86 14.89
C VAL A 19 -3.07 -1.93 13.81
N LEU A 20 -3.92 -1.67 12.82
CA LEU A 20 -4.03 -2.51 11.62
C LEU A 20 -3.14 -1.97 10.50
N ILE A 21 -2.36 -2.86 9.90
CA ILE A 21 -1.47 -2.55 8.77
C ILE A 21 -1.94 -3.33 7.54
N HIS A 22 -2.10 -2.62 6.42
CA HIS A 22 -2.31 -3.21 5.10
C HIS A 22 -0.97 -3.21 4.35
N GLY A 23 -0.35 -4.38 4.28
CA GLY A 23 0.92 -4.61 3.57
C GLY A 23 0.71 -4.92 2.09
N TYR A 24 1.69 -4.55 1.28
CA TYR A 24 1.78 -4.91 -0.13
C TYR A 24 3.22 -5.22 -0.51
N GLY A 25 3.45 -6.35 -1.14
CA GLY A 25 4.68 -6.63 -1.86
C GLY A 25 4.59 -7.94 -2.64
N PRO A 26 5.26 -8.03 -3.80
CA PRO A 26 5.46 -9.28 -4.49
C PRO A 26 6.57 -10.11 -3.81
N THR A 27 6.66 -11.39 -4.17
CA THR A 27 7.73 -12.29 -3.74
C THR A 27 9.13 -11.77 -4.10
N GLU A 28 9.25 -11.17 -5.28
CA GLU A 28 10.46 -10.60 -5.86
C GLU A 28 10.98 -9.37 -5.10
N ALA A 29 10.15 -8.80 -4.20
CA ALA A 29 10.50 -7.67 -3.35
C ALA A 29 10.37 -7.98 -1.85
N THR A 30 10.52 -9.25 -1.45
CA THR A 30 10.56 -9.71 -0.05
C THR A 30 9.25 -9.49 0.74
N VAL A 31 8.13 -9.96 0.19
CA VAL A 31 6.79 -10.00 0.83
C VAL A 31 6.13 -8.64 1.04
N ASP A 32 6.78 -7.71 1.74
CA ASP A 32 6.27 -6.36 1.99
C ASP A 32 7.23 -5.31 1.43
N ALA A 33 6.81 -4.64 0.37
CA ALA A 33 7.51 -3.51 -0.23
C ALA A 33 6.90 -2.16 0.18
N ALA A 34 5.63 -2.16 0.59
CA ALA A 34 4.87 -0.99 1.00
C ALA A 34 3.90 -1.36 2.12
N PHE A 35 3.56 -0.37 2.95
CA PHE A 35 2.53 -0.54 3.97
C PHE A 35 1.68 0.72 4.15
N TYR A 36 0.40 0.50 4.44
CA TYR A 36 -0.55 1.53 4.85
C TYR A 36 -1.03 1.26 6.28
N VAL A 37 -0.99 2.29 7.12
CA VAL A 37 -1.59 2.25 8.46
C VAL A 37 -3.07 2.62 8.32
N CYS A 38 -3.94 1.63 8.52
CA CYS A 38 -5.38 1.81 8.42
C CYS A 38 -5.88 2.78 9.49
N ASP A 39 -6.84 3.62 9.12
CA ASP A 39 -7.44 4.62 9.98
C ASP A 39 -8.91 4.77 9.65
N ARG A 40 -9.77 4.42 10.61
CA ARG A 40 -11.23 4.38 10.42
C ARG A 40 -11.79 5.70 9.88
N LYS A 41 -11.29 6.85 10.35
CA LYS A 41 -11.80 8.16 9.94
C LYS A 41 -11.38 8.49 8.51
N ARG A 42 -10.11 8.25 8.16
CA ARG A 42 -9.56 8.50 6.82
C ARG A 42 -10.01 7.50 5.76
N ASP A 43 -10.37 6.30 6.20
CA ASP A 43 -10.79 5.20 5.31
C ASP A 43 -12.31 5.18 5.09
N SER A 44 -13.06 5.92 5.90
CA SER A 44 -14.51 6.09 5.72
C SER A 44 -14.84 6.60 4.32
N GLY A 45 -15.69 5.88 3.60
CA GLY A 45 -16.14 6.23 2.25
C GLY A 45 -15.20 5.81 1.12
N ARG A 46 -14.04 5.21 1.42
CA ARG A 46 -13.18 4.62 0.39
C ARG A 46 -13.76 3.31 -0.13
N THR A 47 -13.57 3.05 -1.42
CA THR A 47 -13.88 1.75 -2.03
C THR A 47 -12.74 0.75 -1.89
N ARG A 48 -11.49 1.23 -1.74
CA ARG A 48 -10.28 0.43 -1.55
C ARG A 48 -9.31 1.11 -0.59
N LEU A 49 -8.55 0.31 0.16
CA LEU A 49 -7.46 0.81 0.99
C LEU A 49 -6.19 1.01 0.16
N PRO A 50 -5.40 2.06 0.42
CA PRO A 50 -4.08 2.23 -0.21
C PRO A 50 -3.12 1.09 0.14
N ILE A 51 -2.13 0.88 -0.71
CA ILE A 51 -0.93 0.09 -0.37
C ILE A 51 0.07 0.90 0.49
N GLY A 52 -0.11 2.22 0.55
CA GLY A 52 0.60 3.11 1.45
C GLY A 52 1.97 3.55 0.94
N LYS A 53 2.97 3.53 1.82
CA LYS A 53 4.31 4.07 1.57
C LYS A 53 5.36 2.95 1.54
N PRO A 54 6.50 3.15 0.86
CA PRO A 54 7.56 2.15 0.83
C PRO A 54 8.06 1.79 2.24
N VAL A 55 8.40 0.53 2.45
CA VAL A 55 9.18 0.11 3.64
C VAL A 55 10.57 0.75 3.61
N PRO A 56 11.27 0.87 4.76
CA PRO A 56 12.65 1.35 4.77
C PRO A 56 13.54 0.55 3.80
N GLY A 57 14.31 1.26 2.97
CA GLY A 57 15.18 0.64 1.97
C GLY A 57 14.50 0.34 0.63
N ALA A 58 13.17 0.45 0.52
CA ALA A 58 12.43 0.33 -0.73
C ALA A 58 12.08 1.69 -1.34
N ARG A 59 11.89 1.71 -2.66
CA ARG A 59 11.38 2.85 -3.44
C ARG A 59 10.31 2.34 -4.39
N LEU A 60 9.26 3.14 -4.55
CA LEU A 60 8.14 2.85 -5.45
C LEU A 60 8.06 3.94 -6.50
N TYR A 61 7.88 3.54 -7.75
CA TYR A 61 7.69 4.44 -8.89
C TYR A 61 6.46 4.03 -9.67
N VAL A 62 5.70 5.01 -10.16
CA VAL A 62 4.61 4.77 -11.11
C VAL A 62 5.10 5.28 -12.47
N LEU A 63 5.32 4.37 -13.41
CA LEU A 63 5.92 4.67 -14.70
C LEU A 63 4.92 4.52 -15.85
N ASP A 64 5.14 5.27 -16.93
CA ASP A 64 4.52 4.99 -18.23
C ASP A 64 5.27 3.88 -18.99
N SER A 65 4.78 3.53 -20.19
CA SER A 65 5.39 2.50 -21.03
C SER A 65 6.76 2.90 -21.60
N GLY A 66 7.12 4.18 -21.55
CA GLY A 66 8.44 4.70 -21.93
C GLY A 66 9.44 4.73 -20.77
N GLY A 67 9.02 4.35 -19.56
CA GLY A 67 9.84 4.37 -18.34
C GLY A 67 9.92 5.74 -17.65
N ALA A 68 9.08 6.71 -18.03
CA ALA A 68 9.03 8.02 -17.37
C ALA A 68 8.07 8.00 -16.17
N ILE A 69 8.38 8.79 -15.14
CA ILE A 69 7.55 8.88 -13.93
C ILE A 69 6.24 9.61 -14.25
N GLN A 70 5.12 9.01 -13.86
CA GLN A 70 3.80 9.60 -14.01
C GLN A 70 3.56 10.75 -13.03
N PRO A 71 2.84 11.81 -13.44
CA PRO A 71 2.35 12.84 -12.52
C PRO A 71 1.45 12.27 -11.43
N ALA A 72 1.34 12.98 -10.31
CA ALA A 72 0.46 12.59 -9.21
C ALA A 72 -1.00 12.44 -9.68
N GLY A 73 -1.60 11.29 -9.36
CA GLY A 73 -2.99 10.98 -9.73
C GLY A 73 -3.17 10.35 -11.12
N VAL A 74 -2.10 10.27 -11.93
CA VAL A 74 -2.13 9.58 -13.22
C VAL A 74 -1.73 8.12 -13.03
N ALA A 75 -2.49 7.21 -13.64
CA ALA A 75 -2.22 5.78 -13.56
C ALA A 75 -1.00 5.38 -14.39
N GLY A 76 -0.28 4.37 -13.93
CA GLY A 76 0.88 3.77 -14.60
C GLY A 76 1.24 2.43 -13.98
N GLU A 77 2.32 1.83 -14.45
CA GLU A 77 2.84 0.57 -13.93
C GLU A 77 3.70 0.81 -12.68
N LEU A 78 3.54 -0.04 -11.67
CA LEU A 78 4.27 0.07 -10.40
C LEU A 78 5.62 -0.65 -10.50
N TYR A 79 6.69 0.10 -10.27
CA TYR A 79 8.06 -0.42 -10.19
C TYR A 79 8.56 -0.33 -8.74
N ILE A 80 9.28 -1.37 -8.32
CA ILE A 80 9.83 -1.50 -6.98
C ILE A 80 11.36 -1.60 -7.10
N ALA A 81 12.08 -0.79 -6.34
CA ALA A 81 13.53 -0.83 -6.26
C ALA A 81 13.98 -0.82 -4.80
N GLY A 82 15.20 -1.27 -4.52
CA GLY A 82 15.77 -1.20 -3.18
C GLY A 82 16.43 -2.49 -2.74
N THR A 83 16.79 -2.55 -1.46
CA THR A 83 17.55 -3.67 -0.89
C THR A 83 16.76 -4.98 -0.78
N GLY A 84 15.44 -4.92 -0.88
CA GLY A 84 14.55 -6.10 -0.80
C GLY A 84 14.26 -6.76 -2.14
N VAL A 85 14.82 -6.27 -3.26
CA VAL A 85 14.64 -6.85 -4.59
C VAL A 85 15.63 -7.99 -4.82
N ALA A 86 15.13 -9.13 -5.32
CA ALA A 86 15.91 -10.34 -5.61
C ALA A 86 16.54 -10.33 -7.01
#